data_AF-A0A6P3WPI4-F1
#
_entry.id   AF-A0A6P3WPI4-F1
#
_cell.length_a   1.000
_cell.length_b   1.000
_cell.length_c   1.000
_cell.angle_alpha   90.00
_cell.angle_beta   90.00
_cell.angle_gamma   90.00
#
_symmetry.space_group_name_H-M   'P 1'
#
loop_
_entity.id
_entity.type
_entity.pdbx_description
1 polymer ?
#
loop_
_entity_poly.entity_id
_entity_poly.type
_entity_poly.pdbx_seq_one_letter_code
_entity_poly.pdbx_strand_id
1 'polypeptide(L)'
;MDNNSEQQGLSHSDSVSEASNHNADAVEMRYLLRGILETNQENIALTKEITNILSKLNLEVKTLPSDVKEGLDKVASIMRAEKISEFDETAICVARERRIAEEKARQREERNLLQKYNKLHRSYARLLKKLDHLEDSIHSLENTTTACKDDLYCDMMFLSAKLKEYQETEEKLESDLSDMEVEELYPEKIKEKYKLYLELLGNLADVKQFFDPYRDLPPNLSAAKLMLENKRKEFEELEHQILERMNG
;
A
#
# COMPACT_ATOMS: atom_id res chain seq x y z
N MET A 1 -3.38 1.96 -32.08
CA MET A 1 -4.80 1.61 -32.02
C MET A 1 -5.48 2.44 -33.07
N ASP A 2 -5.68 1.78 -34.20
CA ASP A 2 -6.08 2.32 -35.48
C ASP A 2 -7.56 2.65 -35.47
N ASN A 3 -7.93 3.76 -36.11
CA ASN A 3 -9.32 4.13 -36.32
C ASN A 3 -9.72 3.82 -37.76
N ASN A 4 -10.71 2.93 -37.86
CA ASN A 4 -11.54 2.62 -39.02
C ASN A 4 -12.09 3.87 -39.72
N SER A 5 -12.16 3.80 -41.06
CA SER A 5 -13.38 4.14 -41.81
C SER A 5 -13.30 3.54 -43.22
N GLU A 6 -13.80 2.31 -43.34
CA GLU A 6 -14.10 1.64 -44.61
C GLU A 6 -15.43 2.15 -45.19
N GLN A 7 -15.35 2.60 -46.44
CA GLN A 7 -16.20 2.30 -47.59
C GLN A 7 -17.70 1.98 -47.36
N GLN A 8 -18.55 2.90 -47.85
CA GLN A 8 -19.78 2.56 -48.56
C GLN A 8 -19.63 3.04 -50.01
N GLY A 9 -20.03 2.20 -50.98
CA GLY A 9 -20.19 2.69 -52.35
C GLY A 9 -20.15 1.65 -53.46
N LEU A 10 -21.06 0.66 -53.39
CA LEU A 10 -21.83 0.11 -54.51
C LEU A 10 -21.08 -0.34 -55.78
N SER A 11 -21.08 -1.67 -55.96
CA SER A 11 -20.98 -2.34 -57.24
C SER A 11 -22.10 -1.94 -58.19
N HIS A 12 -21.77 -1.65 -59.44
CA HIS A 12 -22.62 -2.06 -60.57
C HIS A 12 -21.72 -2.51 -61.72
N SER A 13 -21.71 -3.82 -61.94
CA SER A 13 -21.33 -4.44 -63.19
C SER A 13 -22.36 -4.08 -64.26
N ASP A 14 -21.92 -3.64 -65.43
CA ASP A 14 -22.60 -3.99 -66.68
C ASP A 14 -21.57 -4.29 -67.75
N SER A 15 -21.66 -5.53 -68.22
CA SER A 15 -20.91 -6.11 -69.32
C SER A 15 -21.67 -5.78 -70.60
N VAL A 16 -21.08 -4.97 -71.46
CA VAL A 16 -21.56 -4.74 -72.83
C VAL A 16 -20.38 -4.81 -73.78
N SER A 17 -20.33 -5.92 -74.51
CA SER A 17 -19.97 -6.02 -75.93
C SER A 17 -18.87 -5.11 -76.48
N GLU A 18 -17.59 -5.52 -76.38
CA GLU A 18 -16.49 -4.90 -77.15
C GLU A 18 -15.63 -5.93 -77.90
N ALA A 19 -16.24 -6.89 -78.58
CA ALA A 19 -15.50 -7.76 -79.51
C ALA A 19 -15.19 -7.08 -80.87
N SER A 20 -15.54 -5.81 -81.06
CA SER A 20 -15.34 -5.07 -82.33
C SER A 20 -14.42 -3.84 -82.23
N ASN A 21 -13.99 -3.40 -81.04
CA ASN A 21 -13.18 -2.20 -80.84
C ASN A 21 -11.67 -2.46 -80.73
N HIS A 22 -11.24 -3.68 -80.41
CA HIS A 22 -9.81 -3.99 -80.23
C HIS A 22 -8.93 -3.80 -81.47
N ASN A 23 -9.49 -3.88 -82.68
CA ASN A 23 -8.74 -3.64 -83.92
C ASN A 23 -8.57 -2.15 -84.24
N ALA A 24 -9.54 -1.30 -83.86
CA ALA A 24 -9.45 0.14 -84.07
C ALA A 24 -8.41 0.77 -83.10
N ASP A 25 -8.48 0.37 -81.84
CA ASP A 25 -7.59 0.85 -80.76
C ASP A 25 -6.12 0.40 -80.97
N ALA A 26 -5.92 -0.82 -81.48
CA ALA A 26 -4.61 -1.33 -81.87
C ALA A 26 -4.02 -0.70 -83.15
N VAL A 27 -4.87 -0.10 -83.99
CA VAL A 27 -4.44 0.65 -85.18
C VAL A 27 -4.10 2.09 -84.80
N GLU A 28 -4.89 2.70 -83.92
CA GLU A 28 -4.65 4.05 -83.38
C GLU A 28 -3.37 4.11 -82.53
N MET A 29 -3.11 3.11 -81.69
CA MET A 29 -1.82 2.97 -81.00
C MET A 29 -0.63 2.84 -81.96
N ARG A 30 -0.81 2.17 -83.12
CA ARG A 30 0.26 2.05 -84.12
C ARG A 30 0.55 3.37 -84.82
N TYR A 31 -0.46 4.19 -85.10
CA TYR A 31 -0.27 5.54 -85.62
C TYR A 31 0.42 6.45 -84.59
N LEU A 32 0.05 6.37 -83.31
CA LEU A 32 0.71 7.12 -82.23
C LEU A 32 2.17 6.72 -82.07
N LEU A 33 2.46 5.41 -82.04
CA LEU A 33 3.84 4.90 -81.93
C LEU A 33 4.69 5.37 -83.12
N ARG A 34 4.10 5.35 -84.32
CA ARG A 34 4.75 5.85 -85.53
C ARG A 34 5.00 7.37 -85.45
N GLY A 35 4.04 8.15 -84.99
CA GLY A 35 4.21 9.59 -84.76
C GLY A 35 5.33 9.87 -83.75
N ILE A 36 5.38 9.15 -82.63
CA ILE A 36 6.46 9.26 -81.64
C ILE A 36 7.82 8.95 -82.28
N LEU A 37 7.91 7.89 -83.08
CA LEU A 37 9.15 7.52 -83.77
C LEU A 37 9.57 8.58 -84.79
N GLU A 38 8.63 9.09 -85.59
CA GLU A 38 8.88 10.15 -86.58
C GLU A 38 9.33 11.45 -85.89
N THR A 39 8.66 11.89 -84.83
CA THR A 39 9.07 13.08 -84.04
C THR A 39 10.41 12.87 -83.34
N ASN A 40 10.71 11.67 -82.86
CA ASN A 40 12.01 11.38 -82.26
C ASN A 40 13.12 11.40 -83.32
N GLN A 41 12.87 10.84 -84.51
CA GLN A 41 13.79 10.89 -85.65
C GLN A 41 14.03 12.33 -86.11
N GLU A 42 12.97 13.14 -86.18
CA GLU A 42 13.04 14.57 -86.49
C GLU A 42 13.86 15.32 -85.43
N ASN A 43 13.61 15.10 -84.13
CA ASN A 43 14.40 15.67 -83.05
C ASN A 43 15.88 15.27 -83.13
N ILE A 44 16.18 14.02 -83.47
CA ILE A 44 17.56 13.56 -83.68
C ILE A 44 18.20 14.29 -84.88
N ALA A 45 17.48 14.44 -85.99
CA ALA A 45 17.96 15.17 -87.16
C ALA A 45 18.19 16.66 -86.86
N LEU A 46 17.24 17.30 -86.19
CA LEU A 46 17.32 18.70 -85.77
C LEU A 46 18.48 18.93 -84.79
N THR A 47 18.67 18.01 -83.84
CA THR A 47 19.81 18.04 -82.92
C THR A 47 21.13 17.96 -83.69
N LYS A 48 21.24 17.09 -84.70
CA LYS A 48 22.44 17.00 -85.55
C LYS A 48 22.68 18.29 -86.35
N GLU A 49 21.64 18.89 -86.91
CA GLU A 49 21.76 20.16 -87.62
C GLU A 49 22.21 21.30 -86.70
N ILE A 50 21.57 21.43 -85.52
CA ILE A 50 21.95 22.41 -84.51
C ILE A 50 23.41 22.19 -84.07
N THR A 51 23.81 20.94 -83.80
CA THR A 51 25.18 20.62 -83.40
C THR A 51 26.19 21.00 -84.50
N ASN A 52 25.85 20.79 -85.77
CA ASN A 52 26.66 21.18 -86.93
C ASN A 52 26.73 22.70 -87.13
N ILE A 53 25.67 23.44 -86.79
CA ILE A 53 25.69 24.91 -86.80
C ILE A 53 26.57 25.42 -85.64
N LEU A 54 26.42 24.86 -84.44
CA LEU A 54 27.23 25.21 -83.27
C LEU A 54 28.71 24.95 -83.50
N SER A 55 29.08 23.84 -84.15
CA SER A 55 30.47 23.52 -84.51
C SER A 55 31.06 24.54 -85.50
N LYS A 56 30.31 24.92 -86.53
CA LYS A 56 30.70 25.96 -87.50
C LYS A 56 30.87 27.34 -86.87
N LEU A 57 30.09 27.63 -85.82
CA LEU A 57 30.17 28.89 -85.07
C LEU A 57 31.22 28.87 -83.95
N ASN A 58 31.97 27.77 -83.78
CA ASN A 58 32.89 27.55 -82.65
C ASN A 58 32.23 27.72 -81.26
N LEU A 59 30.92 27.44 -81.16
CA LEU A 59 30.13 27.48 -79.93
C LEU A 59 30.02 26.10 -79.27
N GLU A 60 31.04 25.25 -79.43
CA GLU A 60 31.06 23.94 -78.80
C GLU A 60 31.47 24.03 -77.33
N VAL A 61 30.95 23.13 -76.51
CA VAL A 61 31.38 22.96 -75.10
C VAL A 61 32.90 22.73 -74.99
N LYS A 62 33.53 22.21 -76.05
CA LYS A 62 34.96 21.94 -76.15
C LYS A 62 35.81 23.17 -76.50
N THR A 63 35.22 24.19 -77.12
CA THR A 63 35.91 25.43 -77.53
C THR A 63 35.78 26.56 -76.50
N LEU A 64 35.01 26.34 -75.42
CA LEU A 64 34.88 27.26 -74.30
C LEU A 64 36.19 27.39 -73.49
N PRO A 65 36.54 28.59 -73.01
CA PRO A 65 37.66 28.80 -72.10
C PRO A 65 37.55 27.94 -70.83
N SER A 66 38.70 27.52 -70.26
CA SER A 66 38.76 26.68 -69.05
C SER A 66 37.94 27.24 -67.90
N ASP A 67 38.01 28.55 -67.70
CA ASP A 67 37.42 29.26 -66.57
C ASP A 67 35.89 29.25 -66.66
N VAL A 68 35.35 29.33 -67.88
CA VAL A 68 33.91 29.25 -68.14
C VAL A 68 33.40 27.82 -67.94
N LYS A 69 34.19 26.82 -68.36
CA LYS A 69 33.85 25.41 -68.17
C LYS A 69 33.80 25.04 -66.68
N GLU A 70 34.80 25.48 -65.91
CA GLU A 70 34.81 25.28 -64.46
C GLU A 70 33.65 26.01 -63.77
N GLY A 71 33.33 27.23 -64.21
CA GLY A 71 32.16 27.97 -63.72
C GLY A 71 30.85 27.25 -63.99
N LEU A 72 30.66 26.70 -65.20
CA LEU A 72 29.47 25.97 -65.58
C LEU A 72 29.35 24.65 -64.79
N ASP A 73 30.45 23.94 -64.58
CA ASP A 73 30.49 22.74 -63.74
C ASP A 73 30.14 23.04 -62.27
N LYS A 74 30.60 24.17 -61.73
CA LYS A 74 30.21 24.65 -60.39
C LYS A 74 28.72 24.95 -60.33
N VAL A 75 28.16 25.67 -61.29
CA VAL A 75 26.72 25.98 -61.35
C VAL A 75 25.89 24.70 -61.46
N ALA A 76 26.27 23.78 -62.33
CA ALA A 76 25.59 22.48 -62.48
C ALA A 76 25.68 21.62 -61.20
N SER A 77 26.76 21.73 -60.44
CA SER A 77 26.91 21.06 -59.14
C SER A 77 26.00 21.67 -58.07
N ILE A 78 25.91 23.00 -58.02
CA ILE A 78 25.00 23.72 -57.11
C ILE A 78 23.54 23.40 -57.44
N MET A 79 23.15 23.45 -58.71
CA MET A 79 21.79 23.12 -59.14
C MET A 79 21.41 21.69 -58.74
N ARG A 80 22.31 20.71 -58.90
CA ARG A 80 22.06 19.34 -58.45
C ARG A 80 21.93 19.23 -56.93
N ALA A 81 22.77 19.94 -56.17
CA ALA A 81 22.71 19.93 -54.71
C ALA A 81 21.41 20.55 -54.17
N GLU A 82 20.97 21.66 -54.77
CA GLU A 82 19.75 22.38 -54.40
C GLU A 82 18.49 21.84 -55.12
N LYS A 83 18.63 20.77 -55.92
CA LYS A 83 17.56 20.11 -56.69
C LYS A 83 16.79 21.08 -57.61
N ILE A 84 17.52 21.96 -58.29
CA ILE A 84 17.00 22.93 -59.27
C ILE A 84 17.02 22.27 -60.66
N SER A 85 15.86 22.15 -61.30
CA SER A 85 15.70 21.53 -62.62
C SER A 85 16.05 22.46 -63.79
N GLU A 86 15.81 23.76 -63.62
CA GLU A 86 15.95 24.78 -64.66
C GLU A 86 16.71 25.99 -64.11
N PHE A 87 17.61 26.56 -64.91
CA PHE A 87 18.36 27.75 -64.50
C PHE A 87 17.58 29.01 -64.83
N ASP A 88 16.49 29.24 -64.09
CA ASP A 88 15.65 30.43 -64.16
C ASP A 88 15.52 31.10 -62.77
N GLU A 89 15.15 32.38 -62.74
CA GLU A 89 15.06 33.15 -61.50
C GLU A 89 13.96 32.61 -60.57
N THR A 90 12.87 32.10 -61.16
CA THR A 90 11.75 31.50 -60.46
C THR A 90 12.14 30.21 -59.74
N ALA A 91 12.82 29.26 -60.38
CA ALA A 91 13.24 28.02 -59.72
C ALA A 91 14.30 28.27 -58.65
N ILE A 92 15.23 29.23 -58.86
CA ILE A 92 16.20 29.63 -57.84
C ILE A 92 15.48 30.23 -56.62
N CYS A 93 14.50 31.12 -56.81
CA CYS A 93 13.69 31.67 -55.73
C CYS A 93 12.92 30.59 -54.97
N VAL A 94 12.29 29.65 -55.68
CA VAL A 94 11.55 28.53 -55.09
C VAL A 94 12.47 27.63 -54.27
N ALA A 95 13.66 27.30 -54.78
CA ALA A 95 14.64 26.50 -54.07
C ALA A 95 15.11 27.18 -52.78
N ARG A 96 15.34 28.50 -52.84
CA ARG A 96 15.71 29.31 -51.67
C ARG A 96 14.60 29.29 -50.59
N GLU A 97 13.35 29.52 -50.97
CA GLU A 97 12.24 29.50 -50.02
C GLU A 97 12.00 28.11 -49.45
N ARG A 98 12.14 27.05 -50.26
CA ARG A 98 12.11 25.66 -49.78
C ARG A 98 13.15 25.43 -48.69
N ARG A 99 14.40 25.83 -48.93
CA ARG A 99 15.49 25.72 -47.95
C ARG A 99 15.19 26.47 -46.65
N ILE A 100 14.64 27.68 -46.75
CA ILE A 100 14.22 28.46 -45.57
C ILE A 100 13.09 27.75 -44.81
N ALA A 101 12.12 27.17 -45.51
CA ALA A 101 11.01 26.44 -44.91
C ALA A 101 11.48 25.16 -44.20
N GLU A 102 12.38 24.40 -44.82
CA GLU A 102 13.01 23.20 -44.25
C GLU A 102 13.82 23.54 -42.99
N GLU A 103 14.64 24.60 -43.04
CA GLU A 103 15.42 25.05 -41.88
C GLU A 103 14.50 25.48 -40.72
N LYS A 104 13.41 26.21 -41.02
CA LYS A 104 12.41 26.55 -40.00
C LYS A 104 11.71 25.31 -39.44
N ALA A 105 11.41 24.30 -40.26
CA ALA A 105 10.82 23.05 -39.80
C ALA A 105 11.77 22.31 -38.84
N ARG A 106 13.04 22.18 -39.23
CA ARG A 106 14.12 21.60 -38.42
C ARG A 106 14.24 22.28 -37.06
N GLN A 107 14.24 23.63 -37.03
CA GLN A 107 14.29 24.39 -35.78
C GLN A 107 13.06 24.17 -34.89
N ARG A 108 11.87 23.99 -35.47
CA ARG A 108 10.65 23.68 -34.69
C ARG A 108 10.75 22.29 -34.06
N GLU A 109 11.24 21.31 -34.81
CA GLU A 109 11.47 19.96 -34.30
C GLU A 109 12.49 19.94 -33.16
N GLU A 110 13.62 20.64 -33.33
CA GLU A 110 14.65 20.76 -32.30
C GLU A 110 14.11 21.40 -31.03
N ARG A 111 13.34 22.50 -31.14
CA ARG A 111 12.67 23.13 -29.99
C ARG A 111 11.69 22.19 -29.30
N ASN A 112 10.91 21.43 -30.07
CA ASN A 112 9.97 20.46 -29.51
C ASN A 112 10.71 19.33 -28.77
N LEU A 113 11.79 18.82 -29.35
CA LEU A 113 12.63 17.81 -28.71
C LEU A 113 13.24 18.33 -27.41
N LEU A 114 13.77 19.55 -27.41
CA LEU A 114 14.31 20.19 -26.21
C LEU A 114 13.25 20.37 -25.12
N GLN A 115 12.02 20.76 -25.49
CA GLN A 115 10.91 20.85 -24.53
C GLN A 115 10.56 19.48 -23.92
N LYS A 116 10.50 18.42 -24.73
CA LYS A 116 10.26 17.05 -24.24
C LYS A 116 11.38 16.59 -23.32
N TYR A 117 12.64 16.82 -23.70
CA TYR A 117 13.81 16.52 -22.88
C TYR A 117 13.74 17.23 -21.53
N ASN A 118 13.49 18.55 -21.52
CA ASN A 118 13.39 19.32 -20.28
C ASN A 118 12.25 18.85 -19.37
N LYS A 119 11.10 18.47 -19.94
CA LYS A 119 9.99 17.89 -19.16
C LYS A 119 10.41 16.57 -18.50
N LEU A 120 11.06 15.69 -19.27
CA LEU A 120 11.53 14.40 -18.77
C LEU A 120 12.61 14.57 -17.70
N HIS A 121 13.55 15.50 -17.90
CA HIS A 121 14.59 15.81 -16.94
C HIS A 121 14.01 16.34 -15.61
N ARG A 122 13.00 17.22 -15.68
CA ARG A 122 12.28 17.69 -14.47
C ARG A 122 11.54 16.56 -13.76
N SER A 123 10.93 15.62 -14.47
CA SER A 123 10.33 14.43 -13.82
C SER A 123 11.38 13.55 -13.18
N TYR A 124 12.51 13.32 -13.84
CA TYR A 124 13.62 12.55 -13.29
C TYR A 124 14.16 13.18 -12.01
N ALA A 125 14.44 14.49 -12.01
CA ALA A 125 14.89 15.21 -10.82
C ALA A 125 13.88 15.15 -9.66
N ARG A 126 12.57 15.17 -9.94
CA ARG A 126 11.54 14.98 -8.91
C ARG A 126 11.52 13.56 -8.36
N LEU A 127 11.76 12.56 -9.21
CA LEU A 127 11.81 11.16 -8.78
C LEU A 127 13.05 10.90 -7.94
N LEU A 128 14.21 11.46 -8.31
CA LEU A 128 15.45 11.38 -7.54
C LEU A 128 15.25 11.94 -6.13
N LYS A 129 14.68 13.15 -6.01
CA LYS A 129 14.36 13.74 -4.69
C LYS A 129 13.43 12.88 -3.83
N LYS A 130 12.49 12.15 -4.45
CA LYS A 130 11.61 11.23 -3.73
C LYS A 130 12.35 9.98 -3.26
N LEU A 131 13.31 9.51 -4.06
CA LEU A 131 14.17 8.39 -3.71
C LEU A 131 15.08 8.76 -2.53
N ASP A 132 15.73 9.93 -2.60
CA ASP A 132 16.57 10.45 -1.51
C ASP A 132 15.75 10.55 -0.20
N HIS A 133 14.52 11.08 -0.27
CA HIS A 133 13.65 11.15 0.90
C HIS A 133 13.23 9.78 1.44
N LEU A 134 13.06 8.79 0.57
CA LEU A 134 12.73 7.42 0.98
C LEU A 134 13.94 6.77 1.65
N GLU A 135 15.15 6.99 1.13
CA GLU A 135 16.40 6.54 1.73
C GLU A 135 16.60 7.14 3.13
N ASP A 136 16.38 8.46 3.28
CA ASP A 136 16.41 9.14 4.57
C ASP A 136 15.36 8.55 5.54
N SER A 137 14.16 8.26 5.05
CA SER A 137 13.09 7.67 5.85
C SER A 137 13.42 6.24 6.30
N ILE A 138 14.05 5.45 5.42
CA ILE A 138 14.53 4.10 5.73
C ILE A 138 15.62 4.18 6.80
N HIS A 139 16.61 5.05 6.65
CA HIS A 139 17.64 5.25 7.68
C HIS A 139 17.06 5.72 9.01
N SER A 140 16.09 6.63 8.99
CA SER A 140 15.38 7.03 10.22
C SER A 140 14.68 5.84 10.87
N LEU A 141 14.00 5.01 10.08
CA LEU A 141 13.30 3.83 10.59
C LEU A 141 14.28 2.78 11.14
N GLU A 142 15.39 2.56 10.45
CA GLU A 142 16.47 1.67 10.89
C GLU A 142 17.04 2.13 12.23
N ASN A 143 17.33 3.43 12.37
CA ASN A 143 17.81 4.03 13.62
C ASN A 143 16.78 3.90 14.76
N THR A 144 15.49 4.07 14.49
CA THR A 144 14.45 3.83 15.52
C THR A 144 14.33 2.36 15.89
N THR A 145 14.53 1.46 14.93
CA THR A 145 14.46 0.02 15.16
C THR A 145 15.65 -0.47 15.98
N THR A 146 16.86 0.06 15.72
CA THR A 146 18.04 -0.25 16.55
C THR A 146 17.89 0.30 17.96
N ALA A 147 17.44 1.55 18.13
CA ALA A 147 17.17 2.11 19.45
C ALA A 147 16.09 1.31 20.22
N CYS A 148 15.00 0.95 19.54
CA CYS A 148 13.91 0.17 20.14
C CYS A 148 14.34 -1.25 20.54
N LYS A 149 15.29 -1.87 19.81
CA LYS A 149 15.83 -3.18 20.19
C LYS A 149 16.57 -3.14 21.53
N ASP A 150 17.31 -2.08 21.80
CA ASP A 150 18.06 -1.93 23.05
C ASP A 150 17.11 -1.70 24.23
N ASP A 151 16.07 -0.88 24.04
CA ASP A 151 15.02 -0.64 25.04
C ASP A 151 14.18 -1.90 25.30
N LEU A 152 13.72 -2.60 24.25
CA LEU A 152 13.00 -3.87 24.36
C LEU A 152 13.82 -4.95 25.05
N TYR A 153 15.14 -4.98 24.81
CA TYR A 153 16.03 -5.92 25.47
C TYR A 153 16.16 -5.60 26.97
N CYS A 154 16.29 -4.32 27.34
CA CYS A 154 16.30 -3.89 28.74
C CYS A 154 14.97 -4.22 29.45
N ASP A 155 13.84 -3.94 28.81
CA ASP A 155 12.51 -4.24 29.33
C ASP A 155 12.31 -5.76 29.50
N MET A 156 12.72 -6.55 28.51
CA MET A 156 12.66 -8.02 28.57
C MET A 156 13.50 -8.56 29.73
N MET A 157 14.72 -8.02 29.91
CA MET A 157 15.59 -8.41 31.03
C MET A 157 14.99 -8.03 32.39
N PHE A 158 14.39 -6.84 32.50
CA PHE A 158 13.69 -6.41 33.71
C PHE A 158 12.48 -7.30 34.04
N LEU A 159 11.64 -7.58 33.04
CA LEU A 159 10.48 -8.47 33.16
C LEU A 159 10.92 -9.89 33.57
N SER A 160 11.99 -10.40 32.97
CA SER A 160 12.54 -11.72 33.32
C SER A 160 13.08 -11.77 34.74
N ALA A 161 13.78 -10.72 35.21
CA ALA A 161 14.24 -10.63 36.58
C ALA A 161 13.07 -10.60 37.57
N LYS A 162 12.04 -9.80 37.27
CA LYS A 162 10.84 -9.67 38.10
C LYS A 162 10.02 -10.97 38.16
N LEU A 163 9.94 -11.70 37.05
CA LEU A 163 9.31 -13.02 37.01
C LEU A 163 10.04 -14.00 37.94
N LYS A 164 11.38 -13.97 37.91
CA LYS A 164 12.20 -14.81 38.79
C LYS A 164 11.99 -14.46 40.27
N GLU A 165 11.96 -13.17 40.60
CA GLU A 165 11.62 -12.73 41.96
C GLU A 165 10.26 -13.26 42.41
N TYR A 166 9.24 -13.19 41.56
CA TYR A 166 7.93 -13.73 41.89
C TYR A 166 7.93 -15.24 42.09
N GLN A 167 8.65 -15.97 41.24
CA GLN A 167 8.80 -17.42 41.37
C GLN A 167 9.51 -17.79 42.68
N GLU A 168 10.58 -17.08 43.05
CA GLU A 168 11.26 -17.26 44.34
C GLU A 168 10.32 -16.94 45.53
N THR A 169 9.45 -15.92 45.41
CA THR A 169 8.46 -15.62 46.46
C THR A 169 7.35 -16.67 46.56
N GLU A 170 6.92 -17.24 45.43
CA GLU A 170 5.94 -18.32 45.38
C GLU A 170 6.50 -19.57 46.04
N GLU A 171 7.70 -20.01 45.64
CA GLU A 171 8.39 -21.16 46.24
C GLU A 171 8.57 -20.97 47.76
N LYS A 172 8.90 -19.75 48.19
CA LYS A 172 9.01 -19.44 49.62
C LYS A 172 7.66 -19.54 50.33
N LEU A 173 6.58 -19.00 49.75
CA LEU A 173 5.25 -19.07 50.35
C LEU A 173 4.72 -20.51 50.41
N GLU A 174 5.00 -21.32 49.39
CA GLU A 174 4.67 -22.75 49.39
C GLU A 174 5.44 -23.51 50.48
N SER A 175 6.73 -23.19 50.65
CA SER A 175 7.55 -23.74 51.75
C SER A 175 7.01 -23.30 53.11
N ASP A 176 6.75 -22.00 53.30
CA ASP A 176 6.22 -21.46 54.56
C ASP A 176 4.85 -22.10 54.91
N LEU A 177 3.98 -22.33 53.91
CA LEU A 177 2.69 -23.03 54.11
C LEU A 177 2.89 -24.50 54.48
N SER A 178 3.86 -25.18 53.86
CA SER A 178 4.20 -26.57 54.18
C SER A 178 4.80 -26.69 55.59
N ASP A 179 5.70 -25.77 55.95
CA ASP A 179 6.37 -25.70 57.26
C ASP A 179 5.41 -25.34 58.40
N MET A 180 4.36 -24.56 58.12
CA MET A 180 3.31 -24.30 59.10
C MET A 180 2.54 -25.57 59.50
N GLU A 181 2.73 -26.68 58.78
CA GLU A 181 2.07 -27.98 59.01
C GLU A 181 0.58 -27.81 59.35
N VAL A 182 -0.09 -26.86 58.66
CA VAL A 182 -1.54 -26.66 58.81
C VAL A 182 -2.18 -27.85 58.13
N GLU A 183 -2.28 -28.94 58.88
CA GLU A 183 -2.98 -30.15 58.51
C GLU A 183 -4.34 -29.72 57.94
N GLU A 184 -4.73 -30.18 56.75
CA GLU A 184 -6.06 -29.89 56.17
C GLU A 184 -7.22 -30.25 57.13
N LEU A 185 -6.91 -31.04 58.16
CA LEU A 185 -7.76 -31.43 59.27
C LEU A 185 -7.91 -30.37 60.38
N TYR A 186 -7.15 -29.27 60.37
CA TYR A 186 -7.23 -28.22 61.41
C TYR A 186 -8.61 -27.54 61.45
N PRO A 187 -9.22 -27.16 60.31
CA PRO A 187 -10.60 -26.65 60.29
C PRO A 187 -11.60 -27.70 60.81
N GLU A 188 -11.41 -28.97 60.46
CA GLU A 188 -12.34 -30.03 60.86
C GLU A 188 -12.19 -30.42 62.32
N LYS A 189 -10.99 -30.40 62.89
CA LYS A 189 -10.75 -30.53 64.33
C LYS A 189 -11.38 -29.37 65.12
N ILE A 190 -11.32 -28.13 64.62
CA ILE A 190 -12.01 -26.98 65.24
C ILE A 190 -13.52 -27.19 65.22
N LYS A 191 -14.06 -27.61 64.07
CA LYS A 191 -15.48 -27.88 63.88
C LYS A 191 -16.00 -29.01 64.76
N GLU A 192 -15.23 -30.08 64.93
CA GLU A 192 -15.54 -31.18 65.86
C GLU A 192 -15.53 -30.72 67.31
N LYS A 193 -14.51 -29.97 67.75
CA LYS A 193 -14.50 -29.39 69.10
C LYS A 193 -15.69 -28.46 69.35
N TYR A 194 -16.07 -27.67 68.35
CA TYR A 194 -17.23 -26.80 68.45
C TYR A 194 -18.55 -27.57 68.56
N LYS A 195 -18.71 -28.68 67.83
CA LYS A 195 -19.86 -29.59 67.99
C LYS A 195 -19.92 -30.17 69.41
N LEU A 196 -18.80 -30.69 69.91
CA LEU A 196 -18.69 -31.20 71.28
C LEU A 196 -19.05 -30.13 72.32
N TYR A 197 -18.60 -28.88 72.13
CA TYR A 197 -18.94 -27.77 73.01
C TYR A 197 -20.45 -27.47 73.01
N LEU A 198 -21.10 -27.48 71.83
CA LEU A 198 -22.54 -27.29 71.73
C LEU A 198 -23.34 -28.41 72.42
N GLU A 199 -22.90 -29.66 72.29
CA GLU A 199 -23.49 -30.80 73.01
C GLU A 199 -23.33 -30.64 74.54
N LEU A 200 -22.14 -30.24 75.01
CA LEU A 200 -21.89 -30.00 76.43
C LEU A 200 -22.77 -28.87 76.97
N LEU A 201 -22.97 -27.81 76.17
CA LEU A 201 -23.82 -26.68 76.52
C LEU A 201 -25.29 -27.11 76.64
N GLY A 202 -25.75 -27.98 75.74
CA GLY A 202 -27.07 -28.61 75.83
C GLY A 202 -27.23 -29.44 77.10
N ASN A 203 -26.27 -30.33 77.37
CA ASN A 203 -26.26 -31.14 78.59
C ASN A 203 -26.22 -30.27 79.86
N LEU A 204 -25.51 -29.14 79.84
CA LEU A 204 -25.48 -28.20 80.96
C LEU A 204 -26.85 -27.55 81.17
N ALA A 205 -27.60 -27.25 80.10
CA ALA A 205 -28.95 -26.73 80.20
C ALA A 205 -29.88 -27.76 80.85
N ASP A 206 -29.76 -29.04 80.48
CA ASP A 206 -30.53 -30.13 81.08
C ASP A 206 -30.20 -30.33 82.57
N VAL A 207 -28.91 -30.30 82.91
CA VAL A 207 -28.44 -30.37 84.30
C VAL A 207 -28.96 -29.18 85.11
N LYS A 208 -28.93 -27.98 84.53
CA LYS A 208 -29.44 -26.77 85.16
C LYS A 208 -30.95 -26.87 85.41
N GLN A 209 -31.71 -27.39 84.45
CA GLN A 209 -33.15 -27.66 84.61
C GLN A 209 -33.41 -28.69 85.72
N PHE A 210 -32.57 -29.72 85.86
CA PHE A 210 -32.67 -30.67 86.96
C PHE A 210 -32.44 -30.03 88.34
N PHE A 211 -31.53 -29.05 88.42
CA PHE A 211 -31.23 -28.35 89.68
C PHE A 211 -32.14 -27.15 89.98
N ASP A 212 -32.98 -26.71 89.04
CA ASP A 212 -33.90 -25.58 89.24
C ASP A 212 -34.84 -25.74 90.46
N PRO A 213 -35.39 -26.93 90.79
CA PRO A 213 -36.19 -27.12 92.02
C PRO A 213 -35.39 -26.94 93.32
N TYR A 214 -34.06 -27.02 93.26
CA TYR A 214 -33.15 -26.87 94.38
C TYR A 214 -32.45 -25.51 94.39
N ARG A 215 -32.84 -24.59 93.50
CA ARG A 215 -32.22 -23.28 93.34
C ARG A 215 -32.19 -22.44 94.62
N ASP A 216 -33.23 -22.59 95.45
CA ASP A 216 -33.40 -21.82 96.68
C ASP A 216 -32.77 -22.52 97.90
N LEU A 217 -32.16 -23.70 97.71
CA LEU A 217 -31.44 -24.39 98.78
C LEU A 217 -30.05 -23.74 98.97
N PRO A 218 -29.66 -23.40 100.20
CA PRO A 218 -28.34 -22.84 100.44
C PRO A 218 -27.25 -23.89 100.17
N PRO A 219 -26.06 -23.48 99.69
CA PRO A 219 -25.04 -24.37 99.15
C PRO A 219 -24.36 -25.27 100.19
N ASN A 220 -24.60 -25.08 101.49
CA ASN A 220 -24.05 -25.94 102.54
C ASN A 220 -25.15 -26.48 103.49
N LEU A 221 -24.92 -27.71 103.97
CA LEU A 221 -25.87 -28.44 104.81
C LEU A 221 -26.17 -27.72 106.14
N SER A 222 -25.19 -26.98 106.66
CA SER A 222 -25.33 -26.21 107.90
C SER A 222 -26.29 -25.03 107.76
N ALA A 223 -26.21 -24.26 106.66
CA ALA A 223 -27.16 -23.18 106.40
C ALA A 223 -28.55 -23.73 106.03
N ALA A 224 -28.62 -24.88 105.33
CA ALA A 224 -29.90 -25.54 105.06
C ALA A 224 -30.60 -25.97 106.36
N LYS A 225 -29.83 -26.51 107.32
CA LYS A 225 -30.34 -26.87 108.64
C LYS A 225 -30.81 -25.65 109.44
N LEU A 226 -30.06 -24.56 109.41
CA LEU A 226 -30.44 -23.29 110.04
C LEU A 226 -31.74 -22.71 109.42
N MET A 227 -31.87 -22.76 108.09
CA MET A 227 -33.06 -22.29 107.38
C MET A 227 -34.30 -23.14 107.72
N LEU A 228 -34.14 -24.46 107.82
CA LEU A 228 -35.20 -25.36 108.30
C LEU A 228 -35.60 -25.07 109.75
N GLU A 229 -34.63 -24.81 110.61
CA GLU A 229 -34.87 -24.52 112.03
C GLU A 229 -35.54 -23.16 112.22
N ASN A 230 -35.17 -22.14 111.44
CA ASN A 230 -35.87 -20.86 111.39
C ASN A 230 -37.30 -21.02 110.85
N LYS A 231 -37.50 -21.76 109.75
CA LYS A 231 -38.84 -22.03 109.22
C LYS A 231 -39.71 -22.81 110.20
N ARG A 232 -39.12 -23.72 110.97
CA ARG A 232 -39.80 -24.44 112.05
C ARG A 232 -40.25 -23.51 113.17
N LYS A 233 -39.39 -22.58 113.59
CA LYS A 233 -39.75 -21.54 114.57
C LYS A 233 -40.84 -20.61 114.07
N GLU A 234 -40.77 -20.17 112.82
CA GLU A 234 -41.85 -19.39 112.18
C GLU A 234 -43.16 -20.18 112.15
N PHE A 235 -43.10 -21.49 111.90
CA PHE A 235 -44.28 -22.35 111.91
C PHE A 235 -44.84 -22.53 113.32
N GLU A 236 -43.98 -22.73 114.32
CA GLU A 236 -44.37 -22.81 115.73
C GLU A 236 -44.97 -21.49 116.22
N GLU A 237 -44.44 -20.32 115.80
CA GLU A 237 -45.03 -19.01 116.07
C GLU A 237 -46.39 -18.83 115.38
N LEU A 238 -46.55 -19.28 114.14
CA LEU A 238 -47.84 -19.27 113.44
C LEU A 238 -48.84 -20.22 114.09
N GLU A 239 -48.41 -21.41 114.52
CA GLU A 239 -49.24 -22.38 115.23
C GLU A 239 -49.68 -21.83 116.59
N HIS A 240 -48.78 -21.13 117.31
CA HIS A 240 -49.10 -20.43 118.55
C HIS A 240 -50.08 -19.27 118.32
N GLN A 241 -49.92 -18.49 117.24
CA GLN A 241 -50.87 -17.45 116.85
C GLN A 241 -52.25 -18.01 116.45
N ILE A 242 -52.29 -19.19 115.81
CA ILE A 242 -53.54 -19.89 115.48
C ILE A 242 -54.21 -20.42 116.76
N LEU A 243 -53.44 -20.99 117.69
CA LEU A 243 -53.92 -21.47 118.98
C LEU A 243 -54.41 -20.33 119.89
N GLU A 244 -53.73 -19.19 119.91
CA GLU A 244 -54.19 -17.97 120.60
C GLU A 244 -55.46 -17.40 119.97
N ARG A 245 -55.63 -17.49 118.64
CA ARG A 245 -56.89 -17.13 117.98
C ARG A 245 -58.02 -18.14 118.20
N MET A 246 -57.72 -19.40 118.52
CA MET A 246 -58.73 -20.44 118.81
C MET A 246 -59.14 -20.50 120.29
N ASN A 247 -58.32 -19.97 121.20
CA ASN A 247 -58.59 -19.92 122.65
C ASN A 247 -58.90 -18.50 123.16
N GLY A 248 -59.29 -17.59 122.27
CA GLY A 248 -59.89 -16.29 122.57
C GLY A 248 -61.36 -16.24 122.19
#